data_AF-A0A1N7RLR3-F1
#
_entry.id   AF-A0A1N7RLR3-F1
#
_cell.length_a   1.000
_cell.length_b   1.000
_cell.length_c   1.000
_cell.angle_alpha   90.00
_cell.angle_beta   90.00
_cell.angle_gamma   90.00
#
_symmetry.space_group_name_H-M   'P 1'
#
loop_
_entity.id
_entity.type
_entity.pdbx_description
1 polymer ?
#
loop_
_entity_poly.entity_id
_entity_poly.type
_entity_poly.pdbx_seq_one_letter_code
_entity_poly.pdbx_strand_id
1 'polypeptide(L)'
;MSVFVLDRSGTPLMPCSEKRARLLLARGRARVHRVVPFVIRVVDRKMADCATQPLRIKLDPGSKVTGIALVRELGSGIAVLNLFELVHRGRQISEALTARRAMRRRRRGNLRYRAPRFLNRAKRKGWLAPSLRHRLDTTMVWVKRIRRWAPIVAISSELVRFDMQAMENPDISGVEYQQGTLAGYEVREYLLEKWGRQCIYCDATNRPLQIEHVMARARGGTNRIGNLGLACPDCNQEKGSLDVREIC
;
A
#
# COMPACT_ATOMS: atom_id res chain seq x y z
N MET A 1 -16.98 -0.96 -21.94
CA MET A 1 -16.22 -2.00 -21.22
C MET A 1 -16.29 -3.30 -22.04
N SER A 2 -15.37 -4.25 -21.91
CA SER A 2 -15.42 -5.50 -22.68
C SER A 2 -15.99 -6.64 -21.86
N VAL A 3 -16.92 -7.40 -22.43
CA VAL A 3 -17.55 -8.54 -21.77
C VAL A 3 -16.65 -9.77 -21.90
N PHE A 4 -16.37 -10.44 -20.78
CA PHE A 4 -15.62 -11.69 -20.79
C PHE A 4 -16.45 -12.83 -21.37
N VAL A 5 -15.81 -13.72 -22.11
CA VAL A 5 -16.47 -14.81 -22.81
C VAL A 5 -15.78 -16.12 -22.46
N LEU A 6 -16.56 -17.12 -22.06
CA LEU A 6 -16.10 -18.49 -21.86
C LEU A 6 -16.70 -19.39 -22.93
N ASP A 7 -15.99 -20.45 -23.30
CA ASP A 7 -16.47 -21.48 -24.21
C ASP A 7 -17.48 -22.44 -23.55
N ARG A 8 -18.00 -23.41 -24.31
CA ARG A 8 -18.92 -24.42 -23.79
C ARG A 8 -18.33 -25.23 -22.63
N SER A 9 -17.01 -25.35 -22.49
CA SER A 9 -16.32 -26.07 -21.42
C SER A 9 -15.90 -25.20 -20.22
N GLY A 10 -16.02 -23.86 -20.34
CA GLY A 10 -15.58 -22.91 -19.31
C GLY A 10 -14.16 -22.37 -19.52
N THR A 11 -13.55 -22.65 -20.67
CA THR A 11 -12.24 -22.13 -21.09
C THR A 11 -12.37 -20.69 -21.57
N PRO A 12 -11.44 -19.79 -21.22
CA PRO A 12 -11.53 -18.38 -21.62
C PRO A 12 -11.35 -18.18 -23.13
N LEU A 13 -12.28 -17.44 -23.73
CA LEU A 13 -12.23 -16.94 -25.10
C LEU A 13 -11.89 -15.44 -25.11
N MET A 14 -11.72 -14.88 -26.32
CA MET A 14 -11.54 -13.44 -26.48
C MET A 14 -12.74 -12.64 -25.93
N PRO A 15 -12.50 -11.61 -25.09
CA PRO A 15 -13.56 -10.68 -24.70
C PRO A 15 -14.21 -10.02 -25.91
N CYS A 16 -15.49 -9.68 -25.78
CA CYS A 16 -16.27 -9.06 -26.86
C CYS A 16 -16.91 -7.74 -26.42
N SER A 17 -17.39 -6.96 -27.39
CA SER A 17 -18.13 -5.74 -27.09
C SER A 17 -19.48 -6.05 -26.44
N GLU A 18 -19.98 -5.12 -25.63
CA GLU A 18 -21.30 -5.22 -24.98
C GLU A 18 -22.42 -5.47 -26.00
N LYS A 19 -22.36 -4.80 -27.17
CA LYS A 19 -23.30 -5.03 -28.29
C LYS A 19 -23.29 -6.50 -28.73
N ARG A 20 -22.11 -7.10 -28.91
CA ARG A 20 -21.99 -8.51 -29.32
C ARG A 20 -22.48 -9.46 -28.22
N ALA A 21 -22.15 -9.19 -26.97
CA ALA A 21 -22.65 -9.98 -25.83
C ALA A 21 -24.18 -9.98 -25.76
N ARG A 22 -24.81 -8.80 -25.92
CA ARG A 22 -26.28 -8.67 -25.94
C ARG A 22 -26.92 -9.47 -27.08
N LEU A 23 -26.35 -9.39 -28.28
CA LEU A 23 -26.83 -10.17 -29.43
C LEU A 23 -26.69 -11.68 -29.21
N LEU A 24 -25.59 -12.14 -28.61
CA LEU A 24 -25.39 -13.56 -28.29
C LEU A 24 -26.42 -14.06 -27.27
N LEU A 25 -26.73 -13.25 -26.25
CA LEU A 25 -27.74 -13.57 -25.25
C LEU A 25 -29.16 -13.58 -25.85
N ALA A 26 -29.53 -12.54 -26.61
CA ALA A 26 -30.84 -12.43 -27.25
C ALA A 26 -31.12 -13.56 -28.24
N ARG A 27 -30.08 -14.03 -28.96
CA ARG A 27 -30.17 -15.16 -29.89
C ARG A 27 -30.06 -16.53 -29.21
N GLY A 28 -29.98 -16.60 -27.88
CA GLY A 28 -29.85 -17.84 -27.13
C GLY A 28 -28.51 -18.58 -27.30
N ARG A 29 -27.51 -17.96 -27.93
CA ARG A 29 -26.17 -18.54 -28.19
C ARG A 29 -25.21 -18.41 -27.02
N ALA A 30 -25.60 -17.68 -25.99
CA ALA A 30 -24.85 -17.56 -24.75
C ALA A 30 -25.77 -17.59 -23.53
N ARG A 31 -25.19 -17.87 -22.37
CA ARG A 31 -25.82 -17.78 -21.05
C ARG A 31 -24.98 -16.90 -20.14
N VAL A 32 -25.62 -16.21 -19.22
CA VAL A 32 -24.90 -15.43 -18.19
C VAL A 32 -24.20 -16.40 -17.26
N HIS A 33 -22.89 -16.27 -17.11
CA HIS A 33 -22.09 -17.05 -16.18
C HIS A 33 -21.85 -16.29 -14.87
N ARG A 34 -21.68 -14.95 -14.97
CA ARG A 34 -21.40 -14.08 -13.82
C ARG A 34 -21.78 -12.64 -14.13
N VAL A 35 -22.21 -11.90 -13.11
CA VAL A 35 -22.64 -10.50 -13.26
C VAL A 35 -21.49 -9.51 -13.04
N VAL A 36 -20.62 -9.72 -12.05
CA VAL A 36 -19.51 -8.79 -11.73
C VAL A 36 -18.15 -9.52 -11.55
N PRO A 37 -17.19 -9.38 -12.49
CA PRO A 37 -17.37 -8.73 -13.80
C PRO A 37 -18.38 -9.52 -14.66
N PHE A 38 -18.93 -8.87 -15.68
CA PHE A 38 -19.92 -9.51 -16.55
C PHE A 38 -19.23 -10.55 -17.44
N VAL A 39 -19.62 -11.82 -17.28
CA VAL A 39 -19.07 -12.97 -18.02
C VAL A 39 -20.22 -13.74 -18.64
N ILE A 40 -20.12 -14.02 -19.94
CA ILE A 40 -21.04 -14.89 -20.66
C ILE A 40 -20.33 -16.19 -21.04
N ARG A 41 -21.09 -17.28 -21.15
CA ARG A 41 -20.63 -18.57 -21.65
C ARG A 41 -21.35 -18.88 -22.95
N VAL A 42 -20.61 -19.11 -24.04
CA VAL A 42 -21.21 -19.52 -25.32
C VAL A 42 -21.54 -21.01 -25.30
N VAL A 43 -22.60 -21.39 -26.01
CA VAL A 43 -23.11 -22.78 -26.03
C VAL A 43 -22.64 -23.57 -27.24
N ASP A 44 -22.19 -22.88 -28.28
CA ASP A 44 -22.01 -23.40 -29.64
C ASP A 44 -20.54 -23.41 -30.11
N ARG A 45 -19.59 -22.99 -29.27
CA ARG A 45 -18.16 -22.96 -29.61
C ARG A 45 -17.28 -23.53 -28.51
N LYS A 46 -16.14 -24.11 -28.91
CA LYS A 46 -15.03 -24.48 -28.04
C LYS A 46 -13.82 -23.61 -28.33
N MET A 47 -12.91 -23.50 -27.36
CA MET A 47 -11.64 -22.77 -27.53
C MET A 47 -10.80 -23.31 -28.68
N ALA A 48 -10.81 -24.62 -28.93
CA ALA A 48 -10.06 -25.25 -30.02
C ALA A 48 -10.42 -24.69 -31.41
N ASP A 49 -11.65 -24.23 -31.59
CA ASP A 49 -12.16 -23.72 -32.87
C ASP A 49 -11.97 -22.19 -33.00
N CYS A 50 -11.28 -21.55 -32.04
CA CYS A 50 -11.19 -20.11 -31.92
C CYS A 50 -9.73 -19.63 -31.90
N ALA A 51 -9.44 -18.62 -32.71
CA ALA A 51 -8.18 -17.89 -32.61
C ALA A 51 -8.24 -16.87 -31.46
N THR A 52 -7.14 -16.76 -30.71
CA THR A 52 -6.95 -15.75 -29.67
C THR A 52 -5.85 -14.77 -30.01
N GLN A 53 -6.01 -13.54 -29.55
CA GLN A 53 -4.98 -12.50 -29.63
C GLN A 53 -4.30 -12.36 -28.26
N PRO A 54 -3.02 -12.01 -28.20
CA PRO A 54 -2.30 -11.88 -26.95
C PRO A 54 -2.90 -10.77 -26.07
N LEU A 55 -3.31 -11.15 -24.87
CA LEU A 55 -3.77 -10.21 -23.84
C LEU A 55 -2.72 -10.07 -22.73
N ARG A 56 -2.56 -8.84 -22.25
CA ARG A 56 -1.65 -8.49 -21.17
C ARG A 56 -2.42 -7.83 -20.03
N ILE A 57 -2.08 -8.18 -18.79
CA ILE A 57 -2.49 -7.39 -17.62
C ILE A 57 -1.41 -6.36 -17.32
N LYS A 58 -1.77 -5.08 -17.21
CA LYS A 58 -0.93 -4.04 -16.64
C LYS A 58 -1.40 -3.72 -15.22
N LEU A 59 -0.46 -3.72 -14.27
CA LEU A 59 -0.69 -3.42 -12.85
C LEU A 59 0.00 -2.11 -12.49
N ASP A 60 -0.76 -1.21 -11.87
CA ASP A 60 -0.26 0.01 -11.23
C ASP A 60 -0.49 -0.11 -9.71
N PRO A 61 0.51 -0.56 -8.94
CA PRO A 61 0.36 -0.83 -7.52
C PRO A 61 0.46 0.44 -6.67
N GLY A 62 -0.67 0.96 -6.21
CA GLY A 62 -0.72 2.06 -5.24
C GLY A 62 -0.85 1.66 -3.76
N SER A 63 -0.82 2.66 -2.88
CA SER A 63 -0.96 2.49 -1.42
C SER A 63 -2.41 2.23 -0.99
N LYS A 64 -3.36 2.94 -1.62
CA LYS A 64 -4.81 2.84 -1.36
C LYS A 64 -5.54 2.00 -2.42
N VAL A 65 -5.16 2.18 -3.68
CA VAL A 65 -5.81 1.54 -4.83
C VAL A 65 -4.72 0.93 -5.72
N THR A 66 -4.99 -0.23 -6.31
CA THR A 66 -4.19 -0.76 -7.41
C THR A 66 -5.01 -0.69 -8.69
N GLY A 67 -4.48 0.01 -9.69
CA GLY A 67 -5.03 0.01 -11.04
C GLY A 67 -4.71 -1.32 -11.74
N ILE A 68 -5.69 -1.91 -12.39
CA ILE A 68 -5.51 -3.11 -13.21
C ILE A 68 -6.13 -2.85 -14.56
N ALA A 69 -5.32 -2.92 -15.63
CA ALA A 69 -5.80 -2.80 -17.00
C ALA A 69 -5.61 -4.12 -17.74
N LEU A 70 -6.67 -4.62 -18.36
CA LEU A 70 -6.59 -5.70 -19.34
C LEU A 70 -6.48 -5.08 -20.72
N VAL A 71 -5.35 -5.33 -21.38
CA VAL A 71 -5.04 -4.72 -22.68
C VAL A 71 -4.76 -5.79 -23.72
N ARG A 72 -5.00 -5.41 -24.97
CA ARG A 72 -4.63 -6.18 -26.17
C ARG A 72 -3.54 -5.41 -26.90
N GLU A 73 -2.43 -6.08 -27.16
CA GLU A 73 -1.32 -5.51 -27.91
C GLU A 73 -1.58 -5.71 -29.41
N LEU A 74 -1.57 -4.61 -30.15
CA LEU A 74 -1.69 -4.55 -31.60
C LEU A 74 -0.36 -4.00 -32.14
N GLY A 75 0.02 -4.35 -33.38
CA GLY A 75 1.29 -3.89 -33.97
C GLY A 75 1.46 -2.36 -34.01
N SER A 76 0.35 -1.61 -34.03
CA SER A 76 0.31 -0.15 -34.07
C SER A 76 -0.15 0.52 -32.76
N GLY A 77 -0.37 -0.23 -31.67
CA GLY A 77 -0.82 0.36 -30.41
C GLY A 77 -1.42 -0.60 -29.38
N ILE A 78 -2.03 -0.03 -28.34
CA ILE A 78 -2.61 -0.79 -27.22
C ILE A 78 -4.10 -0.52 -27.15
N ALA A 79 -4.92 -1.57 -27.27
CA ALA A 79 -6.36 -1.47 -27.07
C ALA A 79 -6.74 -1.89 -25.64
N VAL A 80 -7.33 -0.97 -24.87
CA VAL A 80 -7.80 -1.25 -23.51
C VAL A 80 -9.14 -1.97 -23.56
N LEU A 81 -9.22 -3.16 -22.98
CA LEU A 81 -10.45 -3.95 -22.93
C LEU A 81 -11.26 -3.67 -21.67
N ASN A 82 -10.59 -3.72 -20.52
CA ASN A 82 -11.20 -3.52 -19.20
C ASN A 82 -10.25 -2.78 -18.26
N LEU A 83 -10.81 -1.93 -17.42
CA LEU A 83 -10.13 -1.21 -16.35
C LEU A 83 -10.77 -1.61 -15.02
N PHE A 84 -9.95 -1.86 -14.01
CA PHE A 84 -10.39 -2.17 -12.66
C PHE A 84 -9.62 -1.33 -11.65
N GLU A 85 -10.32 -0.89 -10.63
CA GLU A 85 -9.73 -0.26 -9.45
C GLU A 85 -9.89 -1.20 -8.25
N LEU A 86 -8.76 -1.71 -7.76
CA LEU A 86 -8.73 -2.56 -6.58
C LEU A 86 -8.47 -1.72 -5.34
N VAL A 87 -9.51 -1.47 -4.54
CA VAL A 87 -9.39 -0.75 -3.28
C VAL A 87 -8.83 -1.67 -2.19
N HIS A 88 -7.74 -1.24 -1.54
CA HIS A 88 -7.06 -1.97 -0.48
C HIS A 88 -7.53 -1.54 0.91
N ARG A 89 -7.59 -2.50 1.84
CA ARG A 89 -7.88 -2.26 3.26
C ARG A 89 -6.61 -2.11 4.12
N GLY A 90 -5.48 -1.82 3.49
CA GLY A 90 -4.17 -1.74 4.16
C GLY A 90 -4.14 -0.74 5.33
N ARG A 91 -4.80 0.42 5.15
CA ARG A 91 -4.92 1.46 6.20
C ARG A 91 -5.73 0.97 7.40
N GLN A 92 -6.92 0.44 7.17
CA GLN A 92 -7.79 -0.12 8.21
C GLN A 92 -7.08 -1.23 9.00
N ILE A 93 -6.32 -2.10 8.32
CA ILE A 93 -5.51 -3.15 8.96
C ILE A 93 -4.44 -2.52 9.88
N SER A 94 -3.76 -1.48 9.40
CA SER A 94 -2.73 -0.76 10.18
C SER A 94 -3.32 -0.08 11.42
N GLU A 95 -4.46 0.59 11.28
CA GLU A 95 -5.19 1.22 12.37
C GLU A 95 -5.64 0.19 13.40
N ALA A 96 -6.21 -0.93 12.97
CA ALA A 96 -6.60 -2.03 13.86
C ALA A 96 -5.39 -2.68 14.58
N LEU A 97 -4.23 -2.77 13.93
CA LEU A 97 -2.99 -3.23 14.58
C LEU A 97 -2.49 -2.23 15.63
N THR A 98 -2.61 -0.93 15.34
CA THR A 98 -2.23 0.17 16.23
C THR A 98 -3.13 0.21 17.46
N ALA A 99 -4.44 0.11 17.29
CA ALA A 99 -5.41 0.00 18.37
C ALA A 99 -5.11 -1.22 19.26
N ARG A 100 -4.86 -2.39 18.67
CA ARG A 100 -4.44 -3.60 19.42
C ARG A 100 -3.14 -3.38 20.19
N ARG A 101 -2.16 -2.67 19.61
CA ARG A 101 -0.90 -2.32 20.31
C ARG A 101 -1.17 -1.41 21.51
N ALA A 102 -2.01 -0.39 21.38
CA ALA A 102 -2.39 0.51 22.46
C ALA A 102 -3.08 -0.23 23.61
N MET A 103 -4.06 -1.07 23.31
CA MET A 103 -4.75 -1.91 24.32
C MET A 103 -3.79 -2.86 25.05
N ARG A 104 -2.77 -3.40 24.38
CA ARG A 104 -1.72 -4.18 25.03
C ARG A 104 -0.81 -3.34 25.92
N ARG A 105 -0.53 -2.07 25.56
CA ARG A 105 0.26 -1.16 26.40
C ARG A 105 -0.49 -0.82 27.68
N ARG A 106 -1.77 -0.42 27.57
CA ARG A 106 -2.63 -0.12 28.73
C ARG A 106 -2.68 -1.31 29.70
N ARG A 107 -2.91 -2.51 29.19
CA ARG A 107 -2.89 -3.74 30.01
C ARG A 107 -1.56 -3.99 30.72
N ARG A 108 -0.42 -3.68 30.11
CA ARG A 108 0.89 -3.80 30.78
C ARG A 108 1.08 -2.76 31.87
N GLY A 109 0.60 -1.53 31.67
CA GLY A 109 0.62 -0.50 32.71
C GLY A 109 -0.20 -0.88 33.95
N ASN A 110 -1.32 -1.60 33.73
CA ASN A 110 -2.20 -2.03 34.81
C ASN A 110 -1.79 -3.37 35.46
N LEU A 111 -1.18 -4.29 34.70
CA LEU A 111 -0.81 -5.64 35.18
C LEU A 111 0.71 -5.74 35.35
N ARG A 112 1.25 -5.02 36.34
CA ARG A 112 2.70 -4.95 36.63
C ARG A 112 3.35 -6.32 36.87
N TYR A 113 2.57 -7.29 37.37
CA TYR A 113 3.02 -8.67 37.60
C TYR A 113 3.25 -9.49 36.32
N ARG A 114 2.77 -9.03 35.15
CA ARG A 114 2.82 -9.81 33.90
C ARG A 114 4.00 -9.38 33.03
N ALA A 115 5.01 -10.24 32.96
CA ALA A 115 6.20 -9.99 32.15
C ALA A 115 5.88 -9.75 30.65
N PRO A 116 6.58 -8.81 29.98
CA PRO A 116 6.37 -8.51 28.59
C PRO A 116 6.89 -9.60 27.64
N ARG A 117 6.01 -10.20 26.84
CA ARG A 117 6.35 -11.27 25.87
C ARG A 117 6.71 -10.71 24.47
N PHE A 118 7.77 -9.91 24.37
CA PHE A 118 8.21 -9.36 23.06
C PHE A 118 8.85 -10.42 22.18
N LEU A 119 9.66 -11.30 22.77
CA LEU A 119 10.37 -12.37 22.08
C LEU A 119 9.42 -13.40 21.44
N ASN A 120 8.21 -13.56 21.98
CA ASN A 120 7.17 -14.42 21.41
C ASN A 120 6.61 -13.90 20.07
N ARG A 121 7.04 -12.72 19.60
CA ARG A 121 6.60 -12.09 18.35
C ARG A 121 7.66 -12.22 17.24
N ALA A 122 8.30 -13.38 17.18
CA ALA A 122 9.26 -13.68 16.13
C ALA A 122 8.62 -13.57 14.75
N LYS A 123 9.32 -12.92 13.82
CA LYS A 123 8.94 -12.81 12.41
C LYS A 123 9.72 -13.88 11.66
N ARG A 124 9.02 -14.81 11.02
CA ARG A 124 9.64 -15.83 10.18
C ARG A 124 10.29 -15.18 8.96
N LYS A 125 11.25 -15.87 8.33
CA LYS A 125 11.83 -15.46 7.05
C LYS A 125 10.71 -15.25 6.01
N GLY A 126 10.73 -14.13 5.28
CA GLY A 126 9.67 -13.74 4.34
C GLY A 126 8.39 -13.19 4.99
N TRP A 127 8.42 -12.85 6.29
CA TRP A 127 7.30 -12.16 6.91
C TRP A 127 7.09 -10.78 6.31
N LEU A 128 5.85 -10.51 5.91
CA LEU A 128 5.41 -9.18 5.49
C LEU A 128 4.41 -8.66 6.52
N ALA A 129 4.42 -7.33 6.71
CA ALA A 129 3.41 -6.69 7.55
C ALA A 129 2.00 -7.02 7.00
N PRO A 130 0.99 -7.27 7.86
CA PRO A 130 -0.33 -7.70 7.40
C PRO A 130 -0.97 -6.75 6.37
N SER A 131 -0.72 -5.44 6.48
CA SER A 131 -1.17 -4.45 5.50
C SER A 131 -0.49 -4.60 4.14
N LEU A 132 0.82 -4.91 4.11
CA LEU A 132 1.57 -5.16 2.88
C LEU A 132 1.15 -6.49 2.23
N ARG A 133 1.07 -7.55 3.04
CA ARG A 133 0.61 -8.87 2.59
C ARG A 133 -0.77 -8.79 1.97
N HIS A 134 -1.70 -8.07 2.61
CA HIS A 134 -3.04 -7.84 2.07
C HIS A 134 -3.00 -7.25 0.66
N ARG A 135 -2.20 -6.21 0.42
CA ARG A 135 -2.10 -5.57 -0.91
C ARG A 135 -1.61 -6.54 -1.99
N LEU A 136 -0.61 -7.36 -1.67
CA LEU A 136 -0.08 -8.35 -2.61
C LEU A 136 -1.10 -9.47 -2.88
N ASP A 137 -1.67 -10.03 -1.82
CA ASP A 137 -2.58 -11.17 -1.91
C ASP A 137 -3.86 -10.79 -2.66
N THR A 138 -4.46 -9.62 -2.40
CA THR A 138 -5.66 -9.17 -3.11
C THR A 138 -5.39 -8.94 -4.58
N THR A 139 -4.27 -8.30 -4.92
CA THR A 139 -3.86 -8.07 -6.31
C THR A 139 -3.67 -9.40 -7.03
N MET A 140 -2.95 -10.34 -6.41
CA MET A 140 -2.71 -11.66 -6.97
C MET A 140 -4.01 -12.48 -7.14
N VAL A 141 -4.95 -12.39 -6.20
CA VAL A 141 -6.28 -13.01 -6.32
C VAL A 141 -7.02 -12.46 -7.55
N TRP A 142 -6.98 -11.15 -7.79
CA TRP A 142 -7.62 -10.55 -8.95
C TRP A 142 -6.94 -10.93 -10.26
N VAL A 143 -5.61 -10.93 -10.32
CA VAL A 143 -4.86 -11.44 -11.47
C VAL A 143 -5.27 -12.88 -11.79
N LYS A 144 -5.30 -13.77 -10.80
CA LYS A 144 -5.74 -15.16 -10.97
C LYS A 144 -7.19 -15.27 -11.43
N ARG A 145 -8.08 -14.40 -10.96
CA ARG A 145 -9.49 -14.36 -11.39
C ARG A 145 -9.63 -13.94 -12.85
N ILE A 146 -8.97 -12.86 -13.27
CA ILE A 146 -9.03 -12.38 -14.65
C ILE A 146 -8.45 -13.43 -15.61
N ARG A 147 -7.37 -14.14 -15.22
CA ARG A 147 -6.80 -15.27 -15.98
C ARG A 147 -7.78 -16.43 -16.23
N ARG A 148 -8.83 -16.57 -15.41
CA ARG A 148 -9.88 -17.58 -15.64
C ARG A 148 -10.90 -17.15 -16.70
N TRP A 149 -10.95 -15.87 -17.04
CA TRP A 149 -11.98 -15.30 -17.92
C TRP A 149 -11.43 -14.67 -19.19
N ALA A 150 -10.11 -14.51 -19.30
CA ALA A 150 -9.44 -13.99 -20.49
C ALA A 150 -8.14 -14.77 -20.77
N PRO A 151 -7.83 -15.03 -22.05
CA PRO A 151 -6.60 -15.71 -22.46
C PRO A 151 -5.39 -14.77 -22.34
N ILE A 152 -4.86 -14.64 -21.12
CA ILE A 152 -3.76 -13.73 -20.79
C ILE A 152 -2.42 -14.45 -20.98
N VAL A 153 -1.52 -13.81 -21.74
CA VAL A 153 -0.18 -14.31 -22.05
C VAL A 153 0.92 -13.63 -21.23
N ALA A 154 0.69 -12.39 -20.79
CA ALA A 154 1.71 -11.61 -20.10
C ALA A 154 1.12 -10.75 -18.96
N ILE A 155 1.96 -10.42 -17.99
CA ILE A 155 1.67 -9.47 -16.91
C ILE A 155 2.82 -8.46 -16.88
N SER A 156 2.50 -7.18 -16.84
CA SER A 156 3.44 -6.10 -16.58
C SER A 156 3.00 -5.37 -15.33
N SER A 157 3.95 -5.06 -14.46
CA SER A 157 3.72 -4.24 -13.27
C SER A 157 4.64 -3.06 -13.32
N GLU A 158 4.10 -1.87 -13.06
CA GLU A 158 4.93 -0.73 -12.74
C GLU A 158 5.64 -0.99 -11.41
N LEU A 159 6.96 -0.80 -11.41
CA LEU A 159 7.77 -0.87 -10.20
C LEU A 159 8.15 0.56 -9.84
N VAL A 160 7.42 1.10 -8.88
CA VAL A 160 7.72 2.42 -8.32
C VAL A 160 8.91 2.28 -7.38
N ARG A 161 10.11 2.55 -7.91
CA ARG A 161 11.37 2.49 -7.15
C ARG A 161 11.83 3.92 -6.83
N PHE A 162 11.17 4.56 -5.87
CA PHE A 162 11.69 5.80 -5.30
C PHE A 162 12.68 5.47 -4.20
N ASP A 163 13.93 5.85 -4.41
CA ASP A 163 14.92 5.85 -3.35
C ASP A 163 14.80 7.15 -2.56
N MET A 164 13.99 7.11 -1.50
CA MET A 164 13.74 8.29 -0.69
C MET A 164 15.01 8.84 -0.02
N GLN A 165 16.05 8.02 0.18
CA GLN A 165 17.31 8.49 0.74
C GLN A 165 18.14 9.20 -0.33
N ALA A 166 18.25 8.62 -1.53
CA ALA A 166 18.92 9.29 -2.65
C ALA A 166 18.21 10.59 -3.08
N MET A 167 16.89 10.68 -2.88
CA MET A 167 16.15 11.93 -3.13
C MET A 167 16.49 13.05 -2.14
N GLU A 168 16.84 12.72 -0.89
CA GLU A 168 17.25 13.70 0.14
C GLU A 168 18.77 13.98 0.06
N ASN A 169 19.59 12.97 -0.26
CA ASN A 169 21.03 13.08 -0.48
C ASN A 169 21.43 12.32 -1.76
N PRO A 170 21.56 12.99 -2.92
CA PRO A 170 21.87 12.36 -4.20
C PRO A 170 23.20 11.59 -4.24
N ASP A 171 24.16 11.98 -3.41
CA ASP A 171 25.51 11.39 -3.40
C ASP A 171 25.61 10.14 -2.50
N ILE A 172 24.51 9.73 -1.86
CA ILE A 172 24.49 8.60 -0.93
C ILE A 172 24.92 7.29 -1.62
N SER A 173 25.90 6.61 -1.05
CA SER A 173 26.48 5.40 -1.63
C SER A 173 26.87 4.33 -0.60
N GLY A 174 26.83 3.06 -1.01
CA GLY A 174 27.37 1.93 -0.23
C GLY A 174 26.85 1.83 1.20
N VAL A 175 27.75 2.02 2.18
CA VAL A 175 27.48 1.85 3.62
C VAL A 175 26.59 2.98 4.17
N GLU A 176 26.55 4.14 3.51
CA GLU A 176 25.75 5.31 3.94
C GLU A 176 24.24 5.00 3.91
N TYR A 177 23.79 4.10 3.03
CA TYR A 177 22.41 3.58 3.05
C TYR A 177 22.04 2.86 4.35
N GLN A 178 23.04 2.23 4.99
CA GLN A 178 22.88 1.50 6.24
C GLN A 178 23.09 2.45 7.44
N GLN A 179 23.90 3.48 7.23
CA GLN A 179 24.25 4.51 8.20
C GLN A 179 23.46 5.80 7.93
N GLY A 180 22.17 5.79 8.28
CA GLY A 180 21.35 7.01 8.22
C GLY A 180 21.81 8.08 9.21
N THR A 181 21.12 9.22 9.29
CA THR A 181 21.44 10.39 10.14
C THR A 181 21.71 10.09 11.62
N LEU A 182 21.26 8.94 12.13
CA LEU A 182 21.46 8.51 13.53
C LEU A 182 22.47 7.36 13.67
N ALA A 183 23.26 7.07 12.64
CA ALA A 183 24.28 6.03 12.72
C ALA A 183 25.31 6.40 13.80
N GLY A 184 25.39 5.58 14.86
CA GLY A 184 26.25 5.85 16.00
C GLY A 184 25.70 6.84 17.02
N TYR A 185 24.50 7.42 16.82
CA TYR A 185 23.87 8.36 17.74
C TYR A 185 22.56 7.83 18.30
N GLU A 186 22.34 8.04 19.60
CA GLU A 186 20.98 7.98 20.11
C GLU A 186 20.16 9.19 19.60
N VAL A 187 18.86 9.00 19.33
CA VAL A 187 17.97 10.09 18.88
C VAL A 187 18.06 11.31 19.80
N ARG A 188 18.14 11.08 21.11
CA ARG A 188 18.23 12.15 22.09
C ARG A 188 19.55 12.91 22.00
N GLU A 189 20.65 12.19 21.84
CA GLU A 189 21.99 12.76 21.73
C GLU A 189 22.11 13.63 20.48
N TYR A 190 21.68 13.10 19.33
CA TYR A 190 21.62 13.84 18.08
C TYR A 190 20.80 15.14 18.22
N LEU A 191 19.63 15.08 18.88
CA LEU A 191 18.79 16.26 19.08
C LEU A 191 19.41 17.28 20.04
N LEU A 192 20.11 16.82 21.09
CA LEU A 192 20.83 17.69 22.02
C LEU A 192 21.95 18.46 21.31
N GLU A 193 22.68 17.81 20.43
CA GLU A 193 23.73 18.45 19.64
C GLU A 193 23.14 19.40 18.59
N LYS A 194 22.17 18.93 17.80
CA LYS A 194 21.50 19.73 16.76
C LYS A 194 20.91 21.04 17.28
N TRP A 195 20.29 21.00 18.47
CA TRP A 195 19.60 22.15 19.06
C TRP A 195 20.40 22.85 20.16
N GLY A 196 21.72 22.59 20.25
CA GLY A 196 22.60 23.29 21.19
C GLY A 196 22.22 23.09 22.67
N ARG A 197 21.53 22.00 23.01
CA ARG A 197 20.96 21.73 24.34
C ARG A 197 20.01 22.86 24.82
N GLN A 198 19.27 23.48 23.90
CA GLN A 198 18.32 24.55 24.20
C GLN A 198 16.89 24.14 23.88
N CYS A 199 15.93 24.77 24.55
CA CYS A 199 14.52 24.66 24.19
C CYS A 199 14.25 25.40 22.88
N ILE A 200 13.64 24.75 21.88
CA ILE A 200 13.34 25.35 20.56
C ILE A 200 12.31 26.49 20.57
N TYR A 201 11.66 26.75 21.71
CA TYR A 201 10.58 27.72 21.85
C TYR A 201 10.98 28.96 22.64
N CYS A 202 11.82 28.81 23.67
CA CYS A 202 12.22 29.95 24.49
C CYS A 202 13.70 29.91 24.91
N ASP A 203 14.51 29.14 24.19
CA ASP A 203 15.99 29.11 24.23
C ASP A 203 16.64 28.74 25.58
N ALA A 204 15.84 28.40 26.58
CA ALA A 204 16.35 28.04 27.89
C ALA A 204 17.16 26.74 27.88
N THR A 205 18.32 26.78 28.54
CA THR A 205 19.38 25.75 28.53
C THR A 205 19.50 24.97 29.84
N ASN A 206 19.15 25.59 30.97
CA ASN A 206 19.31 25.03 32.32
C ASN A 206 18.03 24.37 32.88
N ARG A 207 17.35 23.56 32.05
CA ARG A 207 16.17 22.82 32.51
C ARG A 207 16.02 21.49 31.77
N PRO A 208 15.31 20.51 32.34
CA PRO A 208 15.10 19.22 31.69
C PRO A 208 14.49 19.43 30.30
N LEU A 209 15.08 18.84 29.26
CA LEU A 209 14.53 18.88 27.91
C LEU A 209 13.86 17.55 27.54
N GLN A 210 12.72 17.66 26.90
CA GLN A 210 11.91 16.56 26.38
C GLN A 210 11.98 16.56 24.86
N ILE A 211 11.95 15.36 24.27
CA ILE A 211 11.84 15.24 22.82
C ILE A 211 10.43 15.64 22.44
N GLU A 212 10.32 16.66 21.60
CA GLU A 212 9.05 17.22 21.17
C GLU A 212 8.82 17.00 19.67
N HIS A 213 7.56 16.79 19.31
CA HIS A 213 7.09 16.71 17.94
C HIS A 213 6.65 18.10 17.45
N VAL A 214 7.47 18.75 16.63
CA VAL A 214 7.19 20.08 16.05
C VAL A 214 5.77 20.11 15.47
N MET A 215 5.47 19.24 14.51
CA MET A 215 4.09 18.89 14.18
C MET A 215 3.59 17.81 15.15
N ALA A 216 2.55 18.12 15.93
CA ALA A 216 1.99 17.19 16.90
C ALA A 216 1.55 15.86 16.26
N ARG A 217 1.76 14.74 16.96
CA ARG A 217 1.34 13.41 16.47
C ARG A 217 -0.16 13.29 16.26
N ALA A 218 -0.95 14.00 17.07
CA ALA A 218 -2.41 14.07 16.92
C ALA A 218 -2.83 14.71 15.58
N ARG A 219 -2.00 15.61 15.03
CA ARG A 219 -2.19 16.29 13.74
C ARG A 219 -1.42 15.63 12.59
N GLY A 220 -0.92 14.40 12.77
CA GLY A 220 -0.22 13.64 11.73
C GLY A 220 1.30 13.74 11.74
N GLY A 221 1.89 14.38 12.77
CA GLY A 221 3.34 14.46 12.96
C GLY A 221 4.05 13.11 12.93
N THR A 222 5.18 13.06 12.23
CA THR A 222 6.00 11.85 12.10
C THR A 222 7.11 11.79 13.15
N ASN A 223 7.70 10.62 13.36
CA ASN A 223 8.92 10.47 14.18
C ASN A 223 10.20 10.67 13.35
N ARG A 224 10.12 11.32 12.18
CA ARG A 224 11.32 11.69 11.43
C ARG A 224 12.09 12.71 12.25
N ILE A 225 13.41 12.63 12.21
CA ILE A 225 14.32 13.53 12.94
C ILE A 225 14.03 15.00 12.60
N GLY A 226 13.68 15.29 11.35
CA GLY A 226 13.28 16.64 10.94
C GLY A 226 12.02 17.20 11.63
N ASN A 227 11.15 16.33 12.18
CA ASN A 227 9.97 16.73 12.95
C ASN A 227 10.21 16.68 14.47
N LEU A 228 11.42 16.35 14.91
CA LEU A 228 11.76 16.26 16.33
C LEU A 228 12.61 17.45 16.76
N GLY A 229 12.27 18.01 17.91
CA GLY A 229 13.00 19.07 18.59
C GLY A 229 13.17 18.80 20.07
N LEU A 230 13.72 19.77 20.79
CA LEU A 230 13.82 19.77 22.24
C LEU A 230 12.97 20.88 22.83
N ALA A 231 12.05 20.52 23.70
CA ALA A 231 11.23 21.49 24.43
C ALA A 231 11.35 21.24 25.94
N CYS A 232 11.26 22.30 26.75
CA CYS A 232 11.10 22.12 28.18
C CYS A 232 9.70 21.56 28.52
N PRO A 233 9.46 21.12 29.76
CA PRO A 233 8.14 20.71 30.22
C PRO A 233 7.06 21.77 29.98
N ASP A 234 7.34 23.03 30.28
CA ASP A 234 6.35 24.13 30.22
C ASP A 234 5.88 24.37 28.78
N CYS A 235 6.81 24.68 27.86
CA CYS A 235 6.50 24.91 26.46
C CYS A 235 5.94 23.66 25.76
N ASN A 236 6.40 22.47 26.14
CA ASN A 236 5.86 21.22 25.58
C ASN A 236 4.40 21.00 26.01
N GLN A 237 4.07 21.29 27.27
CA GLN A 237 2.71 21.17 27.77
C GLN A 237 1.79 22.26 27.22
N GLU A 238 2.28 23.51 27.16
CA GLU A 238 1.56 24.65 26.58
C GLU A 238 1.23 24.41 25.11
N LYS A 239 2.21 23.91 24.34
CA LYS A 239 1.97 23.48 22.97
C LYS A 239 0.94 22.36 22.89
N GLY A 240 1.15 21.29 23.67
CA GLY A 240 0.33 20.09 23.63
C GLY A 240 0.11 19.58 22.20
N SER A 241 -1.12 19.66 21.70
CA SER A 241 -1.48 19.24 20.33
C SER A 241 -1.68 20.39 19.33
N LEU A 242 -1.31 21.61 19.70
CA LEU A 242 -1.42 22.81 18.87
C LEU A 242 -0.33 22.82 17.77
N ASP A 243 -0.57 23.61 16.73
CA ASP A 243 0.47 23.90 15.73
C ASP A 243 1.50 24.87 16.33
N VAL A 244 2.77 24.79 15.91
CA VAL A 244 3.80 25.72 16.37
C VAL A 244 3.44 27.17 16.03
N ARG A 245 2.71 27.39 14.93
CA ARG A 245 2.22 28.72 14.53
C ARG A 245 1.16 29.30 15.47
N GLU A 246 0.59 28.49 16.36
CA GLU A 246 -0.47 28.90 17.29
C GLU A 246 0.08 29.32 18.66
N ILE A 247 1.40 29.22 18.89
CA ILE A 247 2.06 29.42 20.20
C ILE A 247 3.10 30.55 20.17
N CYS A 248 3.35 31.14 19.00
CA CYS A 248 4.19 32.34 18.84
C CYS A 248 3.37 33.62 18.96
#